data_AF-K0R1B1-F1
#
_entry.id   AF-K0R1B1-F1
#
_cell.length_a   1.000
_cell.length_b   1.000
_cell.length_c   1.000
_cell.angle_alpha   90.00
_cell.angle_beta   90.00
_cell.angle_gamma   90.00
#
_symmetry.space_group_name_H-M   'P 1'
#
loop_
_entity.id
_entity.type
_entity.pdbx_description
1 polymer ?
#
loop_
_entity_poly.entity_id
_entity_poly.type
_entity_poly.pdbx_seq_one_letter_code
_entity_poly.pdbx_strand_id
1 'polypeptide(L)'
;MPRTSSFFWASDDLFDEEHNDDGCGDSNLGLSLDRSDHATSLASVVEGNEDGSQADDIPVDIHVSSPPRGEDDERAGLVENGGRGHRQYYYGAVPPAEPPVLTRSFSLPRSRPIRFQVIIWHIGNVDVQHCTVKMKFRLTIFWNDDKKRNCKHSVDKERVQWVMDGRQRAYARSTEKGRQTAQPEDDEPDAVIDVPPVSILNAIELGDADAAEIDMIDPRTRLMRWTCMYSAILFQPQMSVRDFPHDSHDILLKVGVLAHRCMGGRWDRSLHPLRLADERDSHGSTEIPHGLIVEHCHMPDFAFKSSDLRFDFIPLAYCGRTMPLSKRDEYLQVCLPVHRKSYYFDSSVMPLLAVLNIIAITCLIRNFTSATAAVEILLSIAFVQVGIRLTLDSRLPSVGYQIKMQRVMNCCFWLLSWLVLESNLAFFLVVKMGWEIETTDKIDFLAAVAGFGYNVYIIRMYFSGKKYMNDKLTEPSGFIP
;
A
#
# COMPACT_ATOMS: atom_id res chain seq x y z
N MET A 1 19.24 23.72 55.26
CA MET A 1 19.20 23.53 53.81
C MET A 1 19.74 22.15 53.46
N PRO A 2 18.88 21.18 53.08
CA PRO A 2 19.35 19.85 52.71
C PRO A 2 18.96 19.41 51.29
N ARG A 3 19.97 18.82 50.64
CA ARG A 3 20.02 17.66 49.74
C ARG A 3 18.81 17.27 48.87
N THR A 4 19.14 17.18 47.58
CA THR A 4 18.50 16.47 46.47
C THR A 4 18.32 14.97 46.72
N SER A 5 17.19 14.42 46.26
CA SER A 5 17.06 12.99 45.91
C SER A 5 16.19 12.83 44.65
N SER A 6 16.82 12.34 43.59
CA SER A 6 16.23 11.81 42.37
C SER A 6 15.59 10.44 42.64
N PHE A 7 14.40 10.18 42.09
CA PHE A 7 13.80 8.84 42.06
C PHE A 7 13.78 8.30 40.62
N PHE A 8 14.52 7.22 40.43
CA PHE A 8 14.48 6.27 39.33
C PHE A 8 13.37 5.25 39.60
N TRP A 9 12.70 4.76 38.56
CA TRP A 9 11.92 3.51 38.63
C TRP A 9 12.49 2.54 37.60
N ALA A 10 13.01 1.42 38.11
CA ALA A 10 13.29 0.19 37.39
C ALA A 10 12.37 -0.88 37.97
N SER A 11 11.75 -1.70 37.12
CA SER A 11 11.06 -2.92 37.49
C SER A 11 11.01 -3.85 36.28
N ASP A 12 12.06 -4.67 36.14
CA ASP A 12 12.03 -6.06 35.64
C ASP A 12 11.85 -6.93 36.92
N ASP A 13 11.24 -8.11 37.03
CA ASP A 13 10.93 -9.24 36.14
C ASP A 13 9.78 -10.05 36.78
N LEU A 14 9.09 -10.91 36.02
CA LEU A 14 8.82 -12.33 36.35
C LEU A 14 7.82 -12.98 35.36
N PHE A 15 8.30 -13.91 34.53
CA PHE A 15 7.82 -15.29 34.35
C PHE A 15 8.55 -15.92 33.15
N ASP A 16 9.47 -16.87 33.39
CA ASP A 16 9.21 -18.29 33.11
C ASP A 16 10.39 -19.17 33.55
N GLU A 17 10.03 -20.26 34.25
CA GLU A 17 10.90 -21.31 34.76
C GLU A 17 11.37 -22.28 33.67
N GLU A 18 12.58 -22.79 33.88
CA GLU A 18 13.24 -23.87 33.16
C GLU A 18 12.55 -25.23 33.32
N HIS A 19 12.60 -26.04 32.27
CA HIS A 19 12.80 -27.48 32.39
C HIS A 19 13.97 -27.94 31.53
N ASN A 20 14.99 -28.46 32.21
CA ASN A 20 16.11 -29.25 31.70
C ASN A 20 15.61 -30.61 31.15
N ASP A 21 16.27 -31.14 30.11
CA ASP A 21 17.20 -32.26 30.32
C ASP A 21 17.95 -32.65 29.02
N ASP A 22 19.26 -32.75 29.20
CA ASP A 22 20.21 -33.75 28.71
C ASP A 22 20.45 -34.05 27.22
N GLY A 23 21.73 -33.97 26.85
CA GLY A 23 22.36 -35.13 26.22
C GLY A 23 23.47 -34.89 25.19
N CYS A 24 24.71 -34.82 25.69
CA CYS A 24 25.94 -35.38 25.11
C CYS A 24 26.49 -34.91 23.75
N GLY A 25 27.81 -34.60 23.75
CA GLY A 25 28.66 -34.99 22.62
C GLY A 25 29.84 -34.09 22.28
N ASP A 26 30.81 -34.00 23.18
CA ASP A 26 32.26 -33.95 22.94
C ASP A 26 32.80 -33.78 21.50
N SER A 27 33.66 -32.76 21.34
CA SER A 27 35.13 -32.90 21.18
C SER A 27 35.79 -32.12 20.02
N ASN A 28 36.64 -31.18 20.47
CA ASN A 28 38.08 -31.06 20.17
C ASN A 28 38.64 -30.52 18.84
N LEU A 29 39.75 -29.78 19.07
CA LEU A 29 40.84 -29.32 18.20
C LEU A 29 40.56 -28.03 17.41
N GLY A 30 41.36 -26.96 17.48
CA GLY A 30 42.66 -26.76 18.12
C GLY A 30 43.34 -25.51 17.52
N LEU A 31 43.71 -24.57 18.41
CA LEU A 31 44.88 -23.68 18.41
C LEU A 31 45.62 -23.35 17.09
N SER A 32 45.72 -22.06 16.75
CA SER A 32 46.93 -21.22 16.94
C SER A 32 46.71 -19.81 16.31
N LEU A 33 46.69 -18.71 17.08
CA LEU A 33 47.84 -17.86 17.47
C LEU A 33 48.56 -17.15 16.30
N ASP A 34 48.28 -15.85 16.13
CA ASP A 34 49.22 -14.71 16.33
C ASP A 34 48.50 -13.41 15.88
N ARG A 35 48.18 -12.43 16.74
CA ARG A 35 49.05 -11.47 17.46
C ARG A 35 49.70 -10.44 16.52
N SER A 36 49.10 -9.25 16.45
CA SER A 36 49.85 -8.01 16.65
C SER A 36 48.92 -6.85 17.00
N ASP A 37 49.26 -6.24 18.12
CA ASP A 37 48.70 -5.03 18.68
C ASP A 37 49.07 -3.79 17.85
N HIS A 38 48.23 -2.76 17.87
CA HIS A 38 48.66 -1.43 18.30
C HIS A 38 47.46 -0.52 18.60
N ALA A 39 47.35 -0.15 19.88
CA ALA A 39 46.70 1.05 20.41
C ALA A 39 47.28 2.31 19.71
N THR A 40 46.70 3.51 19.72
CA THR A 40 46.20 4.36 20.82
C THR A 40 45.69 5.64 20.12
N SER A 41 44.50 6.17 20.39
CA SER A 41 44.19 7.17 21.44
C SER A 41 44.32 8.65 21.05
N LEU A 42 43.17 9.32 21.14
CA LEU A 42 42.87 10.64 21.73
C LEU A 42 43.37 11.96 21.06
N ALA A 43 42.35 12.74 20.66
CA ALA A 43 41.96 14.07 21.15
C ALA A 43 42.87 15.30 20.98
N SER A 44 42.32 16.36 20.38
CA SER A 44 42.12 17.72 20.93
C SER A 44 41.67 18.67 19.81
N VAL A 45 40.51 19.35 19.91
CA VAL A 45 40.23 20.66 20.52
C VAL A 45 40.98 21.82 19.83
N VAL A 46 40.23 22.77 19.24
CA VAL A 46 40.22 24.23 19.51
C VAL A 46 39.70 25.03 18.29
N GLU A 47 38.58 25.72 18.52
CA GLU A 47 38.14 27.07 18.13
C GLU A 47 38.27 27.62 16.69
N GLY A 48 37.12 28.04 16.16
CA GLY A 48 36.80 29.47 15.98
C GLY A 48 37.25 30.18 14.70
N ASN A 49 36.28 30.56 13.85
CA ASN A 49 36.11 31.97 13.45
C ASN A 49 34.81 32.23 12.69
N GLU A 50 34.26 33.41 12.97
CA GLU A 50 33.06 34.04 12.41
C GLU A 50 33.35 34.72 11.04
N ASP A 51 32.33 35.46 10.56
CA ASP A 51 32.17 36.21 9.30
C ASP A 51 31.59 35.37 8.14
N GLY A 52 30.42 35.64 7.56
CA GLY A 52 29.66 36.89 7.43
C GLY A 52 29.50 37.20 5.93
N SER A 53 28.32 36.96 5.34
CA SER A 53 27.87 37.73 4.16
C SER A 53 26.39 37.54 3.84
N GLN A 54 25.75 38.69 3.72
CA GLN A 54 24.45 39.02 3.12
C GLN A 54 24.33 38.63 1.64
N ALA A 55 23.09 38.33 1.22
CA ALA A 55 22.43 38.55 -0.08
C ALA A 55 21.40 37.41 -0.31
N ASP A 56 20.19 37.56 -0.81
CA ASP A 56 19.33 38.67 -1.21
C ASP A 56 17.89 38.10 -1.19
N ASP A 57 16.93 38.86 -0.65
CA ASP A 57 15.50 38.53 -0.70
C ASP A 57 14.93 38.86 -2.08
N ILE A 58 14.46 37.85 -2.81
CA ILE A 58 13.65 38.01 -4.02
C ILE A 58 12.21 37.54 -3.71
N PRO A 59 11.21 38.42 -3.68
CA PRO A 59 9.82 38.00 -3.59
C PRO A 59 9.33 37.56 -4.98
N VAL A 60 8.97 36.28 -5.11
CA VAL A 60 8.24 35.75 -6.27
C VAL A 60 6.75 35.84 -5.97
N ASP A 61 6.08 36.81 -6.59
CA ASP A 61 4.62 36.90 -6.66
C ASP A 61 4.05 35.73 -7.46
N ILE A 62 3.45 34.76 -6.77
CA ILE A 62 2.65 33.70 -7.41
C ILE A 62 1.19 34.15 -7.43
N HIS A 63 0.77 34.64 -8.59
CA HIS A 63 -0.64 34.89 -8.92
C HIS A 63 -1.40 33.56 -9.02
N VAL A 64 -2.04 33.13 -7.92
CA VAL A 64 -2.98 32.00 -7.94
C VAL A 64 -4.32 32.47 -8.49
N SER A 65 -4.57 32.15 -9.75
CA SER A 65 -5.84 32.37 -10.43
C SER A 65 -6.84 31.31 -9.95
N SER A 66 -7.85 31.73 -9.20
CA SER A 66 -8.97 30.87 -8.81
C SER A 66 -9.90 30.63 -10.01
N PRO A 67 -10.36 29.39 -10.28
CA PRO A 67 -11.44 29.17 -11.24
C PRO A 67 -12.79 29.60 -10.65
N PRO A 68 -13.73 30.05 -11.49
CA PRO A 68 -15.01 30.59 -11.03
C PRO A 68 -15.90 29.48 -10.46
N ARG A 69 -16.51 29.78 -9.30
CA ARG A 69 -17.66 29.06 -8.75
C ARG A 69 -18.86 29.34 -9.66
N GLY A 70 -19.30 28.33 -10.40
CA GLY A 70 -20.64 28.29 -10.97
C GLY A 70 -21.63 27.94 -9.86
N GLU A 71 -22.41 28.92 -9.46
CA GLU A 71 -23.73 28.72 -8.86
C GLU A 71 -24.64 28.17 -9.96
N ASP A 72 -25.33 27.05 -9.70
CA ASP A 72 -26.57 26.75 -10.41
C ASP A 72 -27.51 26.02 -9.45
N ASP A 73 -28.71 26.57 -9.45
CA ASP A 73 -29.81 26.38 -8.52
C ASP A 73 -30.46 25.00 -8.54
N GLU A 74 -31.08 24.74 -7.39
CA GLU A 74 -32.15 23.79 -7.16
C GLU A 74 -33.20 23.74 -8.29
N ARG A 75 -33.63 22.54 -8.67
CA ARG A 75 -35.07 22.28 -8.80
C ARG A 75 -35.44 20.81 -8.70
N ALA A 76 -36.23 20.54 -7.66
CA ALA A 76 -37.02 19.35 -7.47
C ALA A 76 -38.02 19.11 -8.62
N GLY A 77 -38.20 17.84 -8.98
CA GLY A 77 -39.22 17.38 -9.91
C GLY A 77 -39.60 15.93 -9.61
N LEU A 78 -40.48 15.75 -8.62
CA LEU A 78 -41.28 14.55 -8.41
C LEU A 78 -42.25 14.38 -9.60
N VAL A 79 -42.15 13.28 -10.34
CA VAL A 79 -43.25 12.76 -11.17
C VAL A 79 -43.31 11.25 -11.05
N GLU A 80 -44.39 10.78 -10.45
CA GLU A 80 -44.85 9.39 -10.44
C GLU A 80 -45.45 8.95 -11.79
N ASN A 81 -45.45 7.63 -11.97
CA ASN A 81 -46.41 6.83 -12.73
C ASN A 81 -46.41 6.89 -14.26
N GLY A 82 -46.27 5.70 -14.86
CA GLY A 82 -46.70 5.48 -16.24
C GLY A 82 -46.17 4.20 -16.88
N GLY A 83 -46.61 3.03 -16.39
CA GLY A 83 -46.43 1.78 -17.12
C GLY A 83 -47.03 1.86 -18.52
N ARG A 84 -46.24 1.56 -19.56
CA ARG A 84 -46.73 1.27 -20.91
C ARG A 84 -45.92 0.16 -21.55
N GLY A 85 -46.65 -0.87 -21.98
CA GLY A 85 -46.15 -2.11 -22.52
C GLY A 85 -45.34 -1.96 -23.80
N HIS A 86 -44.33 -2.82 -23.92
CA HIS A 86 -43.60 -3.07 -25.15
C HIS A 86 -44.44 -3.92 -26.11
N ARG A 87 -44.89 -3.29 -27.20
CA ARG A 87 -45.30 -3.98 -28.42
C ARG A 87 -44.04 -4.50 -29.12
N GLN A 88 -43.91 -5.82 -29.22
CA GLN A 88 -42.99 -6.47 -30.14
C GLN A 88 -43.50 -6.27 -31.57
N TYR A 89 -42.74 -5.56 -32.39
CA TYR A 89 -42.91 -5.56 -33.84
C TYR A 89 -42.05 -6.68 -34.43
N TYR A 90 -42.70 -7.76 -34.86
CA TYR A 90 -42.11 -8.77 -35.73
C TYR A 90 -41.93 -8.15 -37.13
N TYR A 91 -40.70 -7.82 -37.50
CA TYR A 91 -40.33 -7.63 -38.90
C TYR A 91 -39.94 -8.99 -39.47
N GLY A 92 -40.71 -9.47 -40.44
CA GLY A 92 -40.41 -10.67 -41.21
C GLY A 92 -39.11 -10.49 -42.00
N ALA A 93 -38.15 -11.36 -41.74
CA ALA A 93 -36.89 -11.41 -42.48
C ALA A 93 -37.12 -12.04 -43.87
N VAL A 94 -36.87 -11.25 -44.92
CA VAL A 94 -36.58 -11.76 -46.26
C VAL A 94 -35.12 -12.22 -46.26
N PRO A 95 -34.79 -13.47 -46.63
CA PRO A 95 -33.41 -13.91 -46.70
C PRO A 95 -32.69 -13.15 -47.83
N PRO A 96 -31.59 -12.40 -47.55
CA PRO A 96 -30.81 -11.80 -48.60
C PRO A 96 -30.04 -12.88 -49.35
N ALA A 97 -30.13 -12.86 -50.67
CA ALA A 97 -29.37 -13.72 -51.56
C ALA A 97 -27.87 -13.59 -51.25
N GLU A 98 -27.21 -14.73 -51.03
CA GLU A 98 -25.78 -14.81 -50.73
C GLU A 98 -24.95 -14.27 -51.91
N PRO A 99 -24.17 -13.19 -51.72
CA PRO A 99 -23.18 -12.79 -52.71
C PRO A 99 -22.02 -13.79 -52.73
N PRO A 100 -21.39 -14.03 -53.90
CA PRO A 100 -20.32 -15.00 -54.06
C PRO A 100 -19.12 -14.64 -53.15
N VAL A 101 -18.85 -15.53 -52.20
CA VAL A 101 -17.73 -15.43 -51.26
C VAL A 101 -16.43 -15.75 -52.01
N LEU A 102 -15.76 -14.71 -52.49
CA LEU A 102 -14.32 -14.77 -52.83
C LEU A 102 -13.52 -14.76 -51.52
N THR A 103 -13.41 -15.93 -50.88
CA THR A 103 -12.53 -16.17 -49.72
C THR A 103 -11.07 -16.17 -50.16
N ARG A 104 -10.52 -14.99 -50.46
CA ARG A 104 -9.10 -14.77 -50.19
C ARG A 104 -8.97 -14.72 -48.67
N SER A 105 -8.59 -15.85 -48.08
CA SER A 105 -8.19 -15.93 -46.68
C SER A 105 -6.92 -15.09 -46.50
N PHE A 106 -7.09 -13.79 -46.31
CA PHE A 106 -6.06 -12.97 -45.72
C PHE A 106 -5.86 -13.52 -44.31
N SER A 107 -4.83 -14.36 -44.15
CA SER A 107 -4.41 -14.80 -42.83
C SER A 107 -4.05 -13.54 -42.06
N LEU A 108 -4.93 -13.11 -41.15
CA LEU A 108 -4.66 -11.99 -40.27
C LEU A 108 -3.30 -12.24 -39.61
N PRO A 109 -2.41 -11.23 -39.57
CA PRO A 109 -1.11 -11.39 -38.93
C PRO A 109 -1.33 -11.94 -37.53
N ARG A 110 -0.68 -13.06 -37.22
CA ARG A 110 -0.78 -13.69 -35.90
C ARG A 110 -0.31 -12.66 -34.87
N SER A 111 -1.23 -12.21 -34.02
CA SER A 111 -0.92 -11.37 -32.85
C SER A 111 0.16 -12.05 -32.01
N ARG A 112 1.19 -11.29 -31.63
CA ARG A 112 2.34 -11.73 -30.84
C ARG A 112 2.36 -10.92 -29.54
N PRO A 113 1.72 -11.40 -28.48
CA PRO A 113 1.55 -10.63 -27.26
C PRO A 113 2.89 -10.35 -26.57
N ILE A 114 2.98 -9.21 -25.89
CA ILE A 114 4.02 -8.96 -24.89
C ILE A 114 3.46 -9.43 -23.55
N ARG A 115 4.12 -10.41 -22.95
CA ARG A 115 3.65 -11.09 -21.74
C ARG A 115 4.47 -10.64 -20.53
N PHE A 116 3.80 -10.33 -19.42
CA PHE A 116 4.43 -9.88 -18.18
C PHE A 116 4.40 -10.94 -17.09
N GLN A 117 5.49 -11.01 -16.33
CA GLN A 117 5.56 -11.68 -15.04
C GLN A 117 6.15 -10.72 -14.01
N VAL A 118 5.52 -10.60 -12.84
CA VAL A 118 5.96 -9.68 -11.77
C VAL A 118 6.15 -10.45 -10.48
N ILE A 119 7.34 -10.39 -9.92
CA ILE A 119 7.66 -11.00 -8.62
C ILE A 119 7.99 -9.89 -7.63
N ILE A 120 7.22 -9.78 -6.55
CA ILE A 120 7.47 -8.80 -5.49
C ILE A 120 8.39 -9.42 -4.45
N TRP A 121 9.57 -8.84 -4.29
CA TRP A 121 10.61 -9.31 -3.38
C TRP A 121 10.52 -8.68 -2.00
N HIS A 122 10.20 -7.39 -1.94
CA HIS A 122 10.12 -6.66 -0.69
C HIS A 122 9.17 -5.48 -0.82
N ILE A 123 8.35 -5.26 0.21
CA ILE A 123 7.51 -4.09 0.37
C ILE A 123 7.97 -3.40 1.65
N GLY A 124 8.49 -2.18 1.51
CA GLY A 124 8.93 -1.37 2.63
C GLY A 124 7.76 -0.74 3.38
N ASN A 125 8.11 0.17 4.29
CA ASN A 125 7.11 0.90 5.07
C ASN A 125 6.19 1.70 4.14
N VAL A 126 4.89 1.61 4.42
CA VAL A 126 3.86 2.38 3.71
C VAL A 126 3.75 3.73 4.39
N ASP A 127 4.16 4.78 3.68
CA ASP A 127 4.01 6.15 4.14
C ASP A 127 2.64 6.67 3.69
N VAL A 128 1.68 6.62 4.61
CA VAL A 128 0.32 7.06 4.32
C VAL A 128 0.19 8.58 4.30
N GLN A 129 1.13 9.32 4.89
CA GLN A 129 1.12 10.79 4.84
C GLN A 129 1.50 11.27 3.45
N HIS A 130 2.55 10.68 2.87
CA HIS A 130 3.01 11.01 1.52
C HIS A 130 2.35 10.16 0.43
N CYS A 131 1.50 9.21 0.79
CA CYS A 131 0.90 8.25 -0.13
C CYS A 131 1.97 7.51 -0.95
N THR A 132 3.04 7.05 -0.30
CA THR A 132 4.14 6.35 -0.96
C THR A 132 4.43 4.98 -0.35
N VAL A 133 4.99 4.09 -1.16
CA VAL A 133 5.48 2.79 -0.71
C VAL A 133 6.76 2.44 -1.45
N LYS A 134 7.81 2.09 -0.69
CA LYS A 134 9.04 1.55 -1.28
C LYS A 134 8.81 0.10 -1.64
N MET A 135 9.15 -0.30 -2.86
CA MET A 135 8.98 -1.67 -3.34
C MET A 135 10.25 -2.15 -4.05
N LYS A 136 10.63 -3.40 -3.83
CA LYS A 136 11.61 -4.13 -4.64
C LYS A 136 10.89 -5.26 -5.37
N PHE A 137 11.00 -5.29 -6.68
CA PHE A 137 10.30 -6.27 -7.51
C PHE A 137 11.14 -6.66 -8.73
N ARG A 138 11.00 -7.90 -9.17
CA ARG A 138 11.55 -8.39 -10.43
C ARG A 138 10.45 -8.33 -11.48
N LEU A 139 10.77 -7.70 -12.59
CA LEU A 139 9.91 -7.63 -13.76
C LEU A 139 10.52 -8.47 -14.87
N THR A 140 9.73 -9.40 -15.40
CA THR A 140 10.09 -10.21 -16.56
C THR A 140 9.10 -9.93 -17.68
N ILE A 141 9.60 -9.74 -18.90
CA ILE A 141 8.78 -9.62 -20.10
C ILE A 141 9.18 -10.69 -21.11
N PHE A 142 8.18 -11.23 -21.81
CA PHE A 142 8.34 -12.20 -22.88
C PHE A 142 7.74 -11.66 -24.17
N TRP A 143 8.46 -11.77 -25.28
CA TRP A 143 7.97 -11.38 -26.60
C TRP A 143 8.63 -12.19 -27.71
N ASN A 144 7.95 -12.29 -28.86
CA ASN A 144 8.54 -12.89 -30.05
C ASN A 144 9.20 -11.81 -30.91
N ASP A 145 10.46 -12.00 -31.28
CA ASP A 145 11.13 -11.07 -32.19
C ASP A 145 10.66 -11.29 -33.65
N ASP A 146 10.23 -10.20 -34.28
CA ASP A 146 9.59 -10.21 -35.61
C ASP A 146 10.59 -10.23 -36.77
N LYS A 147 11.88 -10.00 -36.49
CA LYS A 147 12.92 -10.05 -37.52
C LYS A 147 13.05 -11.47 -38.06
N LYS A 148 12.40 -11.74 -39.21
CA LYS A 148 12.63 -12.94 -40.03
C LYS A 148 14.04 -12.89 -40.60
N ARG A 149 15.04 -13.22 -39.80
CA ARG A 149 16.38 -13.45 -40.33
C ARG A 149 16.41 -14.79 -41.04
N ASN A 150 16.99 -14.80 -42.24
CA ASN A 150 17.41 -16.02 -42.92
C ASN A 150 18.62 -16.59 -42.16
N CYS A 151 18.42 -17.06 -40.93
CA CYS A 151 19.44 -17.75 -40.16
C CYS A 151 19.63 -19.14 -40.80
N LYS A 152 20.33 -19.18 -41.93
CA LYS A 152 20.79 -20.42 -42.57
C LYS A 152 22.03 -20.99 -41.87
N HIS A 153 22.58 -20.29 -40.89
CA HIS A 153 23.60 -20.85 -40.01
C HIS A 153 22.93 -21.80 -39.02
N SER A 154 23.22 -23.08 -39.19
CA SER A 154 23.12 -24.09 -38.15
C SER A 154 23.98 -23.64 -36.98
N VAL A 155 23.38 -22.83 -36.10
CA VAL A 155 23.99 -22.42 -34.84
C VAL A 155 24.18 -23.70 -34.03
N ASP A 156 25.42 -24.20 -34.02
CA ASP A 156 25.89 -25.06 -32.93
C ASP A 156 25.52 -24.36 -31.62
N LYS A 157 25.00 -25.13 -30.66
CA LYS A 157 24.27 -24.68 -29.44
C LYS A 157 25.12 -23.88 -28.44
N GLU A 158 25.96 -22.97 -28.90
CA GLU A 158 26.63 -22.03 -28.03
C GLU A 158 25.61 -21.04 -27.47
N ARG A 159 25.63 -20.86 -26.15
CA ARG A 159 24.74 -19.92 -25.46
C ARG A 159 25.18 -18.50 -25.82
N VAL A 160 24.47 -17.87 -26.74
CA VAL A 160 24.63 -16.44 -27.03
C VAL A 160 24.11 -15.65 -25.84
N GLN A 161 24.99 -14.91 -25.16
CA GLN A 161 24.61 -13.98 -24.11
C GLN A 161 24.18 -12.66 -24.75
N TRP A 162 23.02 -12.13 -24.38
CA TRP A 162 22.55 -10.83 -24.88
C TRP A 162 22.82 -9.75 -23.84
N VAL A 163 23.42 -8.64 -24.27
CA VAL A 163 23.73 -7.50 -23.41
C VAL A 163 22.91 -6.30 -23.86
N MET A 164 22.30 -5.61 -22.90
CA MET A 164 21.55 -4.39 -23.16
C MET A 164 22.48 -3.26 -23.62
N ASP A 165 22.07 -2.58 -24.70
CA ASP A 165 22.59 -1.29 -25.12
C ASP A 165 21.47 -0.24 -24.99
N GLY A 166 21.59 0.60 -23.96
CA GLY A 166 20.53 1.52 -23.56
C GLY A 166 19.30 0.81 -23.00
N ARG A 167 18.09 1.31 -23.31
CA ARG A 167 16.82 0.83 -22.76
C ARG A 167 15.99 -0.05 -23.71
N GLN A 168 16.35 -0.09 -24.99
CA GLN A 168 15.47 -0.62 -26.04
C GLN A 168 16.18 -1.56 -27.00
N ARG A 169 17.47 -1.79 -26.84
CA ARG A 169 18.26 -2.62 -27.75
C ARG A 169 19.14 -3.56 -26.96
N ALA A 170 19.36 -4.73 -27.53
CA ALA A 170 20.29 -5.71 -27.02
C ALA A 170 21.12 -6.29 -28.16
N TYR A 171 22.39 -6.53 -27.90
CA TYR A 171 23.32 -7.13 -28.85
C TYR A 171 23.80 -8.49 -28.34
N ALA A 172 24.03 -9.40 -29.28
CA ALA A 172 24.65 -10.68 -28.99
C ALA A 172 26.13 -10.48 -28.65
N ARG A 173 26.56 -11.00 -27.50
CA ARG A 173 27.96 -11.09 -27.11
C ARG A 173 28.41 -12.53 -27.27
N SER A 174 29.29 -12.80 -28.25
CA SER A 174 29.95 -14.09 -28.37
C SER A 174 31.02 -14.21 -27.28
N THR A 175 30.99 -15.31 -26.54
CA THR A 175 31.96 -15.65 -25.48
C THR A 175 33.24 -16.29 -26.02
N GLU A 176 33.35 -16.55 -27.33
CA GLU A 176 34.23 -17.59 -27.84
C GLU A 176 35.71 -17.19 -28.04
N LYS A 177 36.12 -15.96 -27.79
CA LYS A 177 37.56 -15.61 -27.81
C LYS A 177 37.91 -14.68 -26.65
N GLY A 178 38.84 -15.10 -25.80
CA GLY A 178 39.40 -14.35 -24.66
C GLY A 178 40.13 -13.04 -25.02
N ARG A 179 39.77 -12.38 -26.12
CA ARG A 179 40.09 -11.00 -26.44
C ARG A 179 38.80 -10.19 -26.34
N GLN A 180 38.68 -9.43 -25.26
CA GLN A 180 37.66 -8.41 -25.07
C GLN A 180 37.91 -7.24 -26.04
N THR A 181 37.59 -7.41 -27.32
CA THR A 181 37.40 -6.26 -28.22
C THR A 181 35.94 -5.84 -28.11
N ALA A 182 35.69 -4.81 -27.30
CA ALA A 182 34.37 -4.28 -27.00
C ALA A 182 33.77 -3.40 -28.11
N GLN A 183 34.36 -3.40 -29.31
CA GLN A 183 33.83 -2.67 -30.46
C GLN A 183 33.22 -3.65 -31.46
N PRO A 184 31.92 -3.50 -31.77
CA PRO A 184 31.36 -4.14 -32.95
C PRO A 184 32.07 -3.54 -34.16
N GLU A 185 32.85 -4.34 -34.89
CA GLU A 185 33.23 -3.97 -36.24
C GLU A 185 31.94 -3.81 -37.05
N ASP A 186 31.83 -2.72 -37.82
CA ASP A 186 30.61 -2.18 -38.46
C ASP A 186 29.90 -3.13 -39.47
N ASP A 187 30.34 -4.39 -39.60
CA ASP A 187 30.00 -5.27 -40.71
C ASP A 187 28.86 -6.27 -40.43
N GLU A 188 28.34 -6.39 -39.20
CA GLU A 188 27.12 -7.18 -38.93
C GLU A 188 26.04 -6.40 -38.16
N PRO A 189 25.24 -5.53 -38.84
CA PRO A 189 24.02 -4.94 -38.27
C PRO A 189 22.96 -5.98 -37.86
N ASP A 190 23.24 -7.26 -38.13
CA ASP A 190 22.37 -8.40 -37.89
C ASP A 190 22.50 -9.06 -36.51
N ALA A 191 23.08 -8.37 -35.52
CA ALA A 191 23.15 -8.86 -34.14
C ALA A 191 22.28 -8.08 -33.13
N VAL A 192 21.41 -7.16 -33.59
CA VAL A 192 20.60 -6.32 -32.67
C VAL A 192 19.14 -6.79 -32.58
N ILE A 193 18.67 -7.01 -31.35
CA ILE A 193 17.28 -7.26 -30.99
C ILE A 193 16.69 -6.02 -30.32
N ASP A 194 15.45 -5.70 -30.70
CA ASP A 194 14.70 -4.60 -30.08
C ASP A 194 13.90 -5.14 -28.88
N VAL A 195 13.98 -4.43 -27.75
CA VAL A 195 13.36 -4.78 -26.46
C VAL A 195 12.18 -3.85 -26.18
N PRO A 196 11.01 -4.38 -25.77
CA PRO A 196 9.86 -3.54 -25.45
C PRO A 196 10.19 -2.49 -24.36
N PRO A 197 9.94 -1.19 -24.58
CA PRO A 197 10.27 -0.14 -23.63
C PRO A 197 9.29 -0.12 -22.46
N VAL A 198 9.68 -0.77 -21.36
CA VAL A 198 8.88 -0.82 -20.14
C VAL A 198 8.95 0.51 -19.36
N SER A 199 7.81 0.96 -18.85
CA SER A 199 7.63 2.14 -18.01
C SER A 199 6.88 1.76 -16.73
N ILE A 200 7.35 2.26 -15.58
CA ILE A 200 6.69 2.11 -14.28
C ILE A 200 5.94 3.42 -14.01
N LEU A 201 4.61 3.40 -14.17
CA LEU A 201 3.81 4.61 -14.35
C LEU A 201 3.56 5.38 -13.05
N ASN A 202 3.62 4.70 -11.91
CA ASN A 202 3.45 5.33 -10.60
C ASN A 202 4.75 5.39 -9.78
N ALA A 203 5.91 5.22 -10.41
CA ALA A 203 7.19 5.47 -9.75
C ALA A 203 7.42 6.98 -9.61
N ILE A 204 7.68 7.43 -8.38
CA ILE A 204 8.20 8.77 -8.09
C ILE A 204 9.71 8.76 -8.29
N GLU A 205 10.35 7.76 -7.71
CA GLU A 205 11.78 7.55 -7.77
C GLU A 205 12.04 6.09 -8.16
N LEU A 206 12.97 5.90 -9.10
CA LEU A 206 13.49 4.60 -9.47
C LEU A 206 14.91 4.52 -8.94
N GLY A 207 15.14 3.65 -7.95
CA GLY A 207 16.47 3.36 -7.43
C GLY A 207 17.29 2.52 -8.41
N ASP A 208 18.44 2.06 -7.94
CA ASP A 208 19.34 1.24 -8.74
C ASP A 208 18.62 -0.02 -9.25
N ALA A 209 18.63 -0.17 -10.58
CA ALA A 209 18.16 -1.37 -11.24
C ALA A 209 19.35 -2.32 -11.40
N ASP A 210 19.17 -3.58 -11.04
CA ASP A 210 20.19 -4.60 -11.34
C ASP A 210 20.35 -4.71 -12.86
N ALA A 211 21.52 -5.13 -13.31
CA ALA A 211 21.79 -5.33 -14.73
C ALA A 211 20.71 -6.24 -15.35
N ALA A 212 20.06 -5.76 -16.40
CA ALA A 212 19.00 -6.52 -17.04
C ALA A 212 19.57 -7.74 -17.78
N GLU A 213 18.93 -8.88 -17.60
CA GLU A 213 19.28 -10.15 -18.23
C GLU A 213 18.38 -10.35 -19.46
N ILE A 214 18.98 -10.71 -20.60
CA ILE A 214 18.24 -11.07 -21.80
C ILE A 214 18.65 -12.44 -22.27
N ASP A 215 17.65 -13.27 -22.52
CA ASP A 215 17.83 -14.61 -23.06
C ASP A 215 16.87 -14.87 -24.22
N MET A 216 17.33 -15.65 -25.19
CA MET A 216 16.45 -16.25 -26.19
C MET A 216 16.07 -17.65 -25.71
N ILE A 217 14.83 -17.81 -25.24
CA ILE A 217 14.39 -19.07 -24.64
C ILE A 217 14.09 -20.13 -25.70
N ASP A 218 13.45 -19.73 -26.80
CA ASP A 218 13.18 -20.61 -27.94
C ASP A 218 13.66 -19.98 -29.24
N PRO A 219 14.78 -20.48 -29.82
CA PRO A 219 15.30 -20.00 -31.10
C PRO A 219 14.32 -20.20 -32.28
N ARG A 220 13.43 -21.20 -32.22
CA ARG A 220 12.51 -21.50 -33.33
C ARG A 220 11.42 -20.46 -33.45
N THR A 221 10.84 -20.07 -32.31
CA THR A 221 9.81 -19.02 -32.25
C THR A 221 10.41 -17.64 -32.01
N ARG A 222 11.73 -17.55 -31.77
CA ARG A 222 12.46 -16.36 -31.30
C ARG A 222 11.78 -15.75 -30.07
N LEU A 223 11.38 -16.60 -29.12
CA LEU A 223 10.84 -16.16 -27.85
C LEU A 223 11.98 -15.59 -27.01
N MET A 224 11.91 -14.28 -26.77
CA MET A 224 12.85 -13.53 -25.96
C MET A 224 12.31 -13.38 -24.55
N ARG A 225 13.23 -13.37 -23.59
CA ARG A 225 13.01 -13.02 -22.19
C ARG A 225 13.88 -11.82 -21.85
N TRP A 226 13.31 -10.84 -21.18
CA TRP A 226 14.06 -9.79 -20.51
C TRP A 226 13.63 -9.75 -19.05
N THR A 227 14.59 -9.71 -18.15
CA THR A 227 14.37 -9.73 -16.70
C THR A 227 15.19 -8.62 -16.06
N CYS A 228 14.59 -7.84 -15.17
CA CYS A 228 15.30 -6.82 -14.40
C CYS A 228 14.72 -6.71 -12.99
N MET A 229 15.60 -6.49 -12.00
CA MET A 229 15.22 -6.18 -10.63
C MET A 229 15.15 -4.67 -10.46
N TYR A 230 14.03 -4.18 -9.96
CA TYR A 230 13.79 -2.77 -9.67
C TYR A 230 13.67 -2.54 -8.17
N SER A 231 14.20 -1.42 -7.70
CA SER A 231 13.77 -0.77 -6.46
C SER A 231 13.11 0.55 -6.82
N ALA A 232 11.91 0.82 -6.32
CA ALA A 232 11.16 2.03 -6.63
C ALA A 232 10.40 2.56 -5.41
N ILE A 233 10.21 3.88 -5.37
CA ILE A 233 9.22 4.53 -4.50
C ILE A 233 7.97 4.77 -5.35
N LEU A 234 6.88 4.10 -4.99
CA LEU A 234 5.62 4.12 -5.75
C LEU A 234 4.61 5.07 -5.10
N PHE A 235 3.96 5.91 -5.90
CA PHE A 235 2.85 6.76 -5.49
C PHE A 235 1.52 5.99 -5.44
N GLN A 236 0.74 6.22 -4.40
CA GLN A 236 -0.49 5.49 -4.04
C GLN A 236 -1.64 6.48 -3.73
N PRO A 237 -2.22 7.13 -4.75
CA PRO A 237 -3.13 8.26 -4.55
C PRO A 237 -4.43 7.91 -3.81
N GLN A 238 -4.85 6.63 -3.81
CA GLN A 238 -6.09 6.21 -3.17
C GLN A 238 -5.97 5.90 -1.66
N MET A 239 -4.81 6.15 -1.04
CA MET A 239 -4.64 5.88 0.39
C MET A 239 -5.44 6.87 1.26
N SER A 240 -6.26 6.34 2.16
CA SER A 240 -7.04 7.15 3.11
C SER A 240 -7.03 6.56 4.51
N VAL A 241 -6.66 7.38 5.50
CA VAL A 241 -6.65 7.00 6.93
C VAL A 241 -7.93 7.39 7.65
N ARG A 242 -9.02 7.68 6.92
CA ARG A 242 -10.29 8.10 7.52
C ARG A 242 -10.80 7.08 8.55
N ASP A 243 -10.62 5.79 8.26
CA ASP A 243 -11.08 4.68 9.09
C ASP A 243 -10.02 4.13 10.04
N PHE A 244 -8.88 4.83 10.22
CA PHE A 244 -7.81 4.43 11.14
C PHE A 244 -8.35 4.12 12.56
N PRO A 245 -7.98 2.98 13.18
CA PRO A 245 -6.92 2.03 12.78
C PRO A 245 -7.40 0.85 11.93
N HIS A 246 -8.64 0.87 11.43
CA HIS A 246 -9.26 -0.22 10.67
C HIS A 246 -9.24 0.01 9.15
N ASP A 247 -8.33 0.84 8.66
CA ASP A 247 -8.18 1.14 7.25
C ASP A 247 -7.57 -0.03 6.46
N SER A 248 -8.00 -0.19 5.21
CA SER A 248 -7.39 -1.07 4.21
C SER A 248 -7.01 -0.27 2.99
N HIS A 249 -5.96 -0.68 2.31
CA HIS A 249 -5.48 -0.02 1.10
C HIS A 249 -5.15 -1.05 0.02
N ASP A 250 -5.24 -0.62 -1.22
CA ASP A 250 -4.69 -1.35 -2.35
C ASP A 250 -3.32 -0.75 -2.71
N ILE A 251 -2.26 -1.54 -2.54
CA ILE A 251 -0.93 -1.18 -3.02
C ILE A 251 -0.84 -1.52 -4.51
N LEU A 252 -0.61 -0.50 -5.33
CA LEU A 252 -0.59 -0.64 -6.78
C LEU A 252 0.83 -0.53 -7.35
N LEU A 253 1.18 -1.42 -8.27
CA LEU A 253 2.32 -1.27 -9.17
C LEU A 253 1.78 -1.21 -10.61
N LYS A 254 2.06 -0.11 -11.31
CA LYS A 254 1.55 0.14 -12.66
C LYS A 254 2.69 0.02 -13.66
N VAL A 255 2.64 -0.98 -14.52
CA VAL A 255 3.68 -1.28 -15.51
C VAL A 255 3.08 -1.26 -16.91
N GLY A 256 3.70 -0.58 -17.86
CA GLY A 256 3.24 -0.56 -19.25
C GLY A 256 4.39 -0.50 -20.23
N VAL A 257 4.15 -0.96 -21.45
CA VAL A 257 4.98 -0.59 -22.60
C VAL A 257 4.26 0.57 -23.26
N LEU A 258 4.86 1.76 -23.35
CA LEU A 258 4.16 2.95 -23.85
C LEU A 258 4.82 3.58 -25.07
N ALA A 259 6.15 3.55 -25.15
CA ALA A 259 6.85 4.16 -26.27
C ALA A 259 6.63 3.35 -27.56
N HIS A 260 6.35 4.06 -28.65
CA HIS A 260 6.11 3.52 -29.99
C HIS A 260 4.90 2.56 -30.11
N ARG A 261 3.89 2.73 -29.24
CA ARG A 261 2.60 1.98 -29.27
C ARG A 261 1.53 2.52 -30.21
N CYS A 262 1.90 3.36 -31.18
CA CYS A 262 0.96 3.83 -32.20
C CYS A 262 0.70 2.77 -33.29
N MET A 263 -0.40 2.93 -34.04
CA MET A 263 -0.69 2.07 -35.19
C MET A 263 0.43 2.19 -36.23
N GLY A 264 0.97 1.05 -36.70
CA GLY A 264 2.14 0.97 -37.55
C GLY A 264 3.48 1.25 -36.85
N GLY A 265 3.46 1.56 -35.55
CA GLY A 265 4.65 1.70 -34.73
C GLY A 265 5.32 0.35 -34.46
N ARG A 266 6.56 0.39 -33.94
CA ARG A 266 7.31 -0.85 -33.68
C ARG A 266 6.63 -1.77 -32.67
N TRP A 267 5.97 -1.19 -31.68
CA TRP A 267 5.24 -1.92 -30.65
C TRP A 267 3.74 -1.70 -30.84
N ASP A 268 3.25 -1.71 -32.09
CA ASP A 268 1.83 -1.54 -32.39
C ASP A 268 0.99 -2.51 -31.56
N ARG A 269 0.13 -1.95 -30.70
CA ARG A 269 -0.75 -2.68 -29.79
C ARG A 269 -1.66 -3.70 -30.46
N SER A 270 -2.00 -3.49 -31.73
CA SER A 270 -2.86 -4.41 -32.48
C SER A 270 -2.12 -5.69 -32.86
N LEU A 271 -0.80 -5.60 -33.02
CA LEU A 271 0.11 -6.70 -33.29
C LEU A 271 0.68 -7.29 -31.99
N HIS A 272 0.90 -6.44 -30.99
CA HIS A 272 1.52 -6.74 -29.70
C HIS A 272 0.60 -6.40 -28.52
N PRO A 273 -0.53 -7.11 -28.34
CA PRO A 273 -1.37 -6.91 -27.17
C PRO A 273 -0.62 -7.29 -25.89
N LEU A 274 -0.93 -6.61 -24.78
CA LEU A 274 -0.35 -6.97 -23.49
C LEU A 274 -1.09 -8.15 -22.90
N ARG A 275 -0.35 -9.08 -22.28
CA ARG A 275 -0.92 -10.24 -21.59
C ARG A 275 -0.09 -10.59 -20.37
N LEU A 276 -0.62 -11.46 -19.52
CA LEU A 276 0.15 -12.12 -18.48
C LEU A 276 0.95 -13.27 -19.08
N ALA A 277 2.09 -13.58 -18.48
CA ALA A 277 2.86 -14.78 -18.80
C ALA A 277 2.06 -16.04 -18.47
N ASP A 278 2.28 -17.08 -19.28
CA ASP A 278 1.59 -18.36 -19.18
C ASP A 278 2.59 -19.50 -18.92
N GLU A 279 2.09 -20.72 -18.73
CA GLU A 279 2.93 -21.90 -18.47
C GLU A 279 3.93 -22.20 -19.60
N ARG A 280 3.72 -21.66 -20.81
CA ARG A 280 4.65 -21.85 -21.93
C ARG A 280 5.89 -20.96 -21.77
N ASP A 281 5.78 -19.88 -21.00
CA ASP A 281 6.90 -18.98 -20.69
C ASP A 281 7.82 -19.53 -19.61
N SER A 282 7.33 -20.43 -18.75
CA SER A 282 8.08 -20.96 -17.62
C SER A 282 9.01 -22.13 -17.97
N HIS A 283 8.90 -22.69 -19.19
CA HIS A 283 9.76 -23.77 -19.72
C HIS A 283 9.98 -24.95 -18.73
N GLY A 284 8.94 -25.32 -17.98
CA GLY A 284 8.98 -26.42 -17.02
C GLY A 284 9.34 -26.02 -15.59
N SER A 285 9.49 -24.72 -15.30
CA SER A 285 9.46 -24.24 -13.92
C SER A 285 8.05 -24.42 -13.35
N THR A 286 7.97 -25.01 -12.15
CA THR A 286 6.74 -25.26 -11.40
C THR A 286 6.17 -24.00 -10.75
N GLU A 287 6.84 -22.85 -10.87
CA GLU A 287 6.44 -21.60 -10.22
C GLU A 287 5.37 -20.82 -11.01
N ILE A 288 4.58 -20.05 -10.27
CA ILE A 288 3.38 -19.33 -10.71
C ILE A 288 3.66 -18.51 -11.97
N PRO A 289 2.90 -18.70 -13.07
CA PRO A 289 3.30 -18.24 -14.40
C PRO A 289 3.37 -16.71 -14.54
N HIS A 290 2.60 -15.94 -13.78
CA HIS A 290 2.47 -14.49 -13.98
C HIS A 290 2.85 -13.61 -12.77
N GLY A 291 2.97 -14.18 -11.56
CA GLY A 291 3.55 -13.43 -10.46
C GLY A 291 3.43 -14.09 -9.09
N LEU A 292 4.26 -13.59 -8.17
CA LEU A 292 4.43 -14.15 -6.84
C LEU A 292 4.89 -13.04 -5.87
N ILE A 293 4.46 -13.11 -4.62
CA ILE A 293 5.12 -12.41 -3.51
C ILE A 293 6.04 -13.41 -2.83
N VAL A 294 7.32 -13.07 -2.72
CA VAL A 294 8.31 -13.92 -2.03
C VAL A 294 7.90 -14.05 -0.55
N GLU A 295 7.97 -15.27 -0.01
CA GLU A 295 7.42 -15.63 1.31
C GLU A 295 7.91 -14.77 2.48
N HIS A 296 9.09 -14.14 2.35
CA HIS A 296 9.71 -13.30 3.38
C HIS A 296 9.34 -11.82 3.29
N CYS A 297 8.39 -11.44 2.44
CA CYS A 297 7.94 -10.06 2.37
C CYS A 297 7.13 -9.69 3.62
N HIS A 298 7.70 -8.87 4.52
CA HIS A 298 7.04 -8.43 5.74
C HIS A 298 6.75 -6.93 5.71
N MET A 299 5.53 -6.56 6.10
CA MET A 299 5.11 -5.17 6.28
C MET A 299 4.82 -4.93 7.76
N PRO A 300 5.54 -4.04 8.46
CA PRO A 300 5.38 -3.85 9.90
C PRO A 300 3.94 -3.53 10.31
N ASP A 301 3.31 -2.55 9.67
CA ASP A 301 2.02 -2.01 10.09
C ASP A 301 0.81 -2.65 9.40
N PHE A 302 1.03 -3.54 8.42
CA PHE A 302 -0.03 -4.11 7.61
C PHE A 302 0.09 -5.62 7.49
N ALA A 303 -1.04 -6.29 7.43
CA ALA A 303 -1.18 -7.69 7.07
C ALA A 303 -1.70 -7.79 5.64
N PHE A 304 -1.26 -8.82 4.92
CA PHE A 304 -1.75 -9.15 3.59
C PHE A 304 -1.66 -10.66 3.40
N LYS A 305 -2.39 -11.19 2.41
CA LYS A 305 -2.24 -12.58 1.97
C LYS A 305 -1.63 -12.59 0.58
N SER A 306 -0.61 -13.41 0.37
CA SER A 306 0.04 -13.53 -0.94
C SER A 306 -0.92 -14.01 -2.04
N SER A 307 -1.98 -14.75 -1.67
CA SER A 307 -3.06 -15.20 -2.55
C SER A 307 -3.91 -14.07 -3.13
N ASP A 308 -3.90 -12.90 -2.49
CA ASP A 308 -4.81 -11.81 -2.84
C ASP A 308 -4.19 -10.86 -3.88
N LEU A 309 -3.02 -11.21 -4.42
CA LEU A 309 -2.35 -10.48 -5.48
C LEU A 309 -3.18 -10.56 -6.77
N ARG A 310 -3.65 -9.41 -7.26
CA ARG A 310 -4.48 -9.30 -8.47
C ARG A 310 -3.70 -8.64 -9.60
N PHE A 311 -4.02 -9.06 -10.82
CA PHE A 311 -3.37 -8.59 -12.05
C PHE A 311 -4.44 -8.19 -13.06
N ASP A 312 -4.53 -6.89 -13.34
CA ASP A 312 -5.55 -6.34 -14.23
C ASP A 312 -4.90 -5.48 -15.32
N PHE A 313 -5.35 -5.63 -16.57
CA PHE A 313 -5.01 -4.68 -17.63
C PHE A 313 -6.01 -3.53 -17.62
N ILE A 314 -5.51 -2.31 -17.38
CA ILE A 314 -6.34 -1.12 -17.25
C ILE A 314 -6.04 -0.14 -18.39
N PRO A 315 -7.06 0.40 -19.08
CA PRO A 315 -6.84 1.40 -20.12
C PRO A 315 -6.32 2.71 -19.53
N LEU A 316 -5.34 3.31 -20.19
CA LEU A 316 -4.79 4.62 -19.83
C LEU A 316 -5.85 5.72 -19.99
N ALA A 317 -5.99 6.54 -18.96
CA ALA A 317 -6.93 7.66 -18.96
C ALA A 317 -6.48 8.83 -19.88
N TYR A 318 -5.18 8.93 -20.20
CA TYR A 318 -4.57 10.11 -20.82
C TYR A 318 -4.65 10.15 -22.36
N CYS A 319 -5.18 9.12 -23.02
CA CYS A 319 -5.49 9.20 -24.45
C CYS A 319 -6.80 9.99 -24.59
N GLY A 320 -6.71 11.24 -25.06
CA GLY A 320 -7.77 12.27 -25.06
C GLY A 320 -9.21 11.76 -25.15
N ARG A 321 -10.14 12.43 -24.42
CA ARG A 321 -11.53 12.00 -24.17
C ARG A 321 -12.32 11.49 -25.40
N THR A 322 -11.91 11.84 -26.60
CA THR A 322 -12.53 11.47 -27.88
C THR A 322 -12.13 10.08 -28.40
N MET A 323 -11.07 9.43 -27.88
CA MET A 323 -10.70 8.08 -28.34
C MET A 323 -11.58 6.99 -27.70
N PRO A 324 -12.14 6.07 -28.50
CA PRO A 324 -12.91 4.93 -27.98
C PRO A 324 -12.03 4.04 -27.11
N LEU A 325 -12.62 3.43 -26.07
CA LEU A 325 -11.92 2.59 -25.08
C LEU A 325 -11.12 1.45 -25.72
N SER A 326 -11.65 0.82 -26.77
CA SER A 326 -10.98 -0.24 -27.55
C SER A 326 -9.72 0.22 -28.29
N LYS A 327 -9.52 1.53 -28.39
CA LYS A 327 -8.34 2.17 -28.97
C LYS A 327 -7.51 2.90 -27.92
N ARG A 328 -7.66 2.59 -26.63
CA ARG A 328 -6.73 3.11 -25.61
C ARG A 328 -5.63 2.10 -25.38
N ASP A 329 -4.45 2.60 -25.08
CA ASP A 329 -3.40 1.73 -24.58
C ASP A 329 -3.72 1.29 -23.16
N GLU A 330 -3.21 0.12 -22.81
CA GLU A 330 -3.43 -0.51 -21.52
C GLU A 330 -2.09 -0.61 -20.79
N TYR A 331 -2.17 -0.68 -19.47
CA TYR A 331 -1.04 -1.01 -18.61
C TYR A 331 -1.43 -2.15 -17.66
N LEU A 332 -0.47 -2.93 -17.24
CA LEU A 332 -0.63 -3.93 -16.20
C LEU A 332 -0.68 -3.21 -14.83
N GLN A 333 -1.77 -3.38 -14.11
CA GLN A 333 -1.90 -3.04 -12.71
C GLN A 333 -1.75 -4.29 -11.86
N VAL A 334 -0.69 -4.34 -11.06
CA VAL A 334 -0.54 -5.32 -10.00
C VAL A 334 -1.09 -4.70 -8.72
N CYS A 335 -2.07 -5.34 -8.10
CA CYS A 335 -2.78 -4.84 -6.93
C CYS A 335 -2.61 -5.81 -5.77
N LEU A 336 -2.08 -5.32 -4.66
CA LEU A 336 -1.99 -6.06 -3.40
C LEU A 336 -2.87 -5.39 -2.34
N PRO A 337 -4.00 -6.01 -1.96
CA PRO A 337 -4.80 -5.56 -0.84
C PRO A 337 -4.03 -5.73 0.47
N VAL A 338 -4.00 -4.69 1.29
CA VAL A 338 -3.35 -4.70 2.61
C VAL A 338 -4.28 -4.15 3.68
N HIS A 339 -4.22 -4.73 4.87
CA HIS A 339 -5.04 -4.38 6.02
C HIS A 339 -4.17 -3.92 7.18
N ARG A 340 -4.48 -2.78 7.80
CA ARG A 340 -3.69 -2.31 8.94
C ARG A 340 -3.81 -3.28 10.13
N LYS A 341 -2.69 -3.53 10.81
CA LYS A 341 -2.66 -4.26 12.09
C LYS A 341 -3.21 -3.34 13.19
N SER A 342 -4.48 -3.51 13.55
CA SER A 342 -5.16 -2.71 14.59
C SER A 342 -4.96 -3.22 16.02
N TYR A 343 -4.15 -4.29 16.23
CA TYR A 343 -4.07 -5.03 17.50
C TYR A 343 -3.87 -4.13 18.71
N TYR A 344 -2.88 -3.23 18.69
CA TYR A 344 -2.59 -2.31 19.79
C TYR A 344 -3.81 -1.46 20.21
N PHE A 345 -4.54 -0.93 19.23
CA PHE A 345 -5.72 -0.10 19.50
C PHE A 345 -6.90 -0.93 20.00
N ASP A 346 -7.09 -2.11 19.42
CA ASP A 346 -8.21 -3.00 19.74
C ASP A 346 -8.06 -3.67 21.11
N SER A 347 -6.84 -4.10 21.47
CA SER A 347 -6.58 -4.87 22.69
C SER A 347 -6.24 -4.00 23.89
N SER A 348 -5.62 -2.83 23.65
CA SER A 348 -5.07 -2.00 24.74
C SER A 348 -5.84 -0.69 24.88
N VAL A 349 -5.92 0.09 23.81
CA VAL A 349 -6.42 1.47 23.90
C VAL A 349 -7.93 1.52 24.10
N MET A 350 -8.70 0.83 23.24
CA MET A 350 -10.16 0.90 23.29
C MET A 350 -10.75 0.31 24.58
N PRO A 351 -10.28 -0.86 25.08
CA PRO A 351 -10.73 -1.39 26.37
C PRO A 351 -10.40 -0.47 27.55
N LEU A 352 -9.20 0.13 27.56
CA LEU A 352 -8.82 1.09 28.60
C LEU A 352 -9.76 2.29 28.63
N LEU A 353 -10.04 2.91 27.47
CA LEU A 353 -10.98 4.03 27.37
C LEU A 353 -12.39 3.63 27.82
N ALA A 354 -12.85 2.43 27.44
CA ALA A 354 -14.15 1.92 27.85
C ALA A 354 -14.24 1.70 29.36
N VAL A 355 -13.21 1.13 29.98
CA VAL A 355 -13.13 0.90 31.42
C VAL A 355 -13.08 2.22 32.19
N LEU A 356 -12.28 3.19 31.75
CA LEU A 356 -12.25 4.53 32.37
C LEU A 356 -13.62 5.20 32.35
N ASN A 357 -14.34 5.13 31.22
CA ASN A 357 -15.70 5.64 31.12
C ASN A 357 -16.67 4.89 32.06
N ILE A 358 -16.56 3.56 32.17
CA ILE A 358 -17.39 2.77 33.10
C ILE A 358 -17.12 3.19 34.53
N ILE A 359 -15.86 3.33 34.94
CA ILE A 359 -15.49 3.79 36.29
C ILE A 359 -16.07 5.18 36.55
N ALA A 360 -15.94 6.11 35.60
CA ALA A 360 -16.53 7.44 35.70
C ALA A 360 -18.06 7.39 35.88
N ILE A 361 -18.77 6.58 35.09
CA ILE A 361 -20.21 6.38 35.22
C ILE A 361 -20.58 5.79 36.58
N THR A 362 -19.82 4.80 37.08
CA THR A 362 -20.10 4.21 38.39
C THR A 362 -19.89 5.18 39.56
N CYS A 363 -19.13 6.26 39.36
CA CYS A 363 -18.98 7.30 40.37
C CYS A 363 -20.29 8.07 40.61
N LEU A 364 -21.18 8.18 39.61
CA LEU A 364 -22.50 8.79 39.79
C LEU A 364 -23.47 7.91 40.57
N ILE A 365 -23.37 6.59 40.42
CA ILE A 365 -24.29 5.63 41.05
C ILE A 365 -23.98 5.46 42.54
N ARG A 366 -22.73 5.71 42.94
CA ARG A 366 -22.30 5.50 44.30
C ARG A 366 -22.69 6.72 45.13
N ASN A 367 -23.54 6.51 46.14
CA ASN A 367 -23.81 7.50 47.19
C ASN A 367 -22.52 7.76 47.99
N PHE A 368 -21.64 8.58 47.45
CA PHE A 368 -20.49 9.07 48.18
C PHE A 368 -21.03 9.96 49.30
N THR A 369 -20.64 9.62 50.53
CA THR A 369 -20.89 10.47 51.70
C THR A 369 -20.30 11.87 51.55
N SER A 370 -19.38 12.07 50.60
CA SER A 370 -18.86 13.37 50.19
C SER A 370 -18.89 13.50 48.66
N ALA A 371 -19.70 14.43 48.15
CA ALA A 371 -19.75 14.76 46.72
C ALA A 371 -18.39 15.22 46.16
N THR A 372 -17.52 15.75 47.02
CA THR A 372 -16.14 16.13 46.66
C THR A 372 -15.30 14.95 46.18
N ALA A 373 -15.45 13.77 46.78
CA ALA A 373 -14.68 12.58 46.38
C ALA A 373 -15.05 12.11 44.96
N ALA A 374 -16.33 12.18 44.58
CA ALA A 374 -16.77 11.83 43.22
C ALA A 374 -16.16 12.76 42.17
N VAL A 375 -16.19 14.07 42.43
CA VAL A 375 -15.60 15.08 41.54
C VAL A 375 -14.09 14.90 41.40
N GLU A 376 -13.38 14.61 42.50
CA GLU A 376 -11.93 14.35 42.48
C GLU A 376 -11.56 13.11 41.64
N ILE A 377 -12.34 12.03 41.76
CA ILE A 377 -12.13 10.82 40.95
C ILE A 377 -12.39 11.12 39.48
N LEU A 378 -13.49 11.79 39.15
CA LEU A 378 -13.81 12.16 37.76
C LEU A 378 -12.75 13.06 37.13
N LEU A 379 -12.23 14.03 37.88
CA LEU A 379 -11.16 14.91 37.42
C LEU A 379 -9.85 14.13 37.20
N SER A 380 -9.55 13.16 38.06
CA SER A 380 -8.38 12.28 37.92
C SER A 380 -8.49 11.40 36.66
N ILE A 381 -9.66 10.84 36.39
CA ILE A 381 -9.93 10.09 35.15
C ILE A 381 -9.78 11.01 33.93
N ALA A 382 -10.25 12.26 34.02
CA ALA A 382 -10.14 13.23 32.93
C ALA A 382 -8.69 13.56 32.62
N PHE A 383 -7.88 13.74 33.66
CA PHE A 383 -6.44 13.95 33.51
C PHE A 383 -5.76 12.74 32.84
N VAL A 384 -6.05 11.51 33.28
CA VAL A 384 -5.52 10.28 32.65
C VAL A 384 -5.93 10.21 31.17
N GLN A 385 -7.18 10.54 30.85
CA GLN A 385 -7.67 10.49 29.47
C GLN A 385 -7.01 11.55 28.58
N VAL A 386 -6.73 12.75 29.09
CA VAL A 386 -5.92 13.76 28.39
C VAL A 386 -4.51 13.24 28.15
N GLY A 387 -3.88 12.59 29.13
CA GLY A 387 -2.56 11.98 28.97
C GLY A 387 -2.53 10.89 27.90
N ILE A 388 -3.53 10.00 27.89
CA ILE A 388 -3.71 8.98 26.84
C ILE A 388 -3.85 9.64 25.48
N ARG A 389 -4.69 10.68 25.37
CA ARG A 389 -4.90 11.41 24.12
C ARG A 389 -3.61 12.03 23.59
N LEU A 390 -2.87 12.77 24.42
CA LEU A 390 -1.60 13.39 24.00
C LEU A 390 -0.59 12.34 23.52
N THR A 391 -0.53 11.20 24.22
CA THR A 391 0.34 10.08 23.83
C THR A 391 -0.09 9.48 22.49
N LEU A 392 -1.39 9.29 22.28
CA LEU A 392 -1.93 8.72 21.04
C LEU A 392 -1.82 9.69 19.86
N ASP A 393 -2.11 10.97 20.05
CA ASP A 393 -2.04 11.98 18.99
C ASP A 393 -0.63 12.03 18.35
N SER A 394 0.43 11.76 19.12
CA SER A 394 1.80 11.64 18.60
C SER A 394 2.03 10.42 17.68
N ARG A 395 1.19 9.39 17.78
CA ARG A 395 1.26 8.15 17.00
C ARG A 395 0.25 8.09 15.87
N LEU A 396 -0.71 9.02 15.83
CA LEU A 396 -1.73 9.07 14.79
C LEU A 396 -1.17 9.75 13.53
N PRO A 397 -1.63 9.34 12.33
CA PRO A 397 -1.22 9.99 11.10
C PRO A 397 -1.67 11.46 11.10
N SER A 398 -0.74 12.37 10.77
CA SER A 398 -1.05 13.79 10.61
C SER A 398 -1.75 14.00 9.27
N VAL A 399 -3.05 14.27 9.31
CA VAL A 399 -3.88 14.53 8.13
C VAL A 399 -4.81 15.72 8.38
N GLY A 400 -5.14 16.45 7.32
CA GLY A 400 -6.02 17.64 7.39
C GLY A 400 -7.51 17.34 7.66
N TYR A 401 -7.88 16.08 7.89
CA TYR A 401 -9.25 15.65 8.18
C TYR A 401 -9.31 14.82 9.46
N GLN A 402 -10.48 14.78 10.11
CA GLN A 402 -10.66 14.01 11.33
C GLN A 402 -10.71 12.51 11.04
N ILE A 403 -9.79 11.74 11.63
CA ILE A 403 -9.79 10.27 11.55
C ILE A 403 -10.74 9.65 12.58
N LYS A 404 -11.18 8.41 12.31
CA LYS A 404 -12.09 7.66 13.18
C LYS A 404 -11.60 7.56 14.63
N MET A 405 -10.32 7.26 14.86
CA MET A 405 -9.77 7.18 16.22
C MET A 405 -9.85 8.53 16.97
N GLN A 406 -9.55 9.65 16.31
CA GLN A 406 -9.71 10.98 16.90
C GLN A 406 -11.17 11.27 17.26
N ARG A 407 -12.12 10.87 16.41
CA ARG A 407 -13.55 11.00 16.70
C ARG A 407 -13.95 10.21 17.95
N VAL A 408 -13.50 8.95 18.05
CA VAL A 408 -13.76 8.10 19.22
C VAL A 408 -13.18 8.71 20.49
N MET A 409 -11.92 9.17 20.46
CA MET A 409 -11.29 9.83 21.61
C MET A 409 -12.03 11.12 22.01
N ASN A 410 -12.45 11.93 21.03
CA ASN A 410 -13.25 13.13 21.28
C ASN A 410 -14.60 12.78 21.93
N CYS A 411 -15.29 11.74 21.47
CA CYS A 411 -16.54 11.29 22.06
C CYS A 411 -16.37 10.80 23.49
N CYS A 412 -15.32 10.02 23.78
CA CYS A 412 -15.02 9.59 25.14
C CYS A 412 -14.71 10.80 26.04
N PHE A 413 -13.94 11.77 25.56
CA PHE A 413 -13.60 12.96 26.35
C PHE A 413 -14.82 13.84 26.60
N TRP A 414 -15.72 13.95 25.62
CA TRP A 414 -16.97 14.69 25.75
C TRP A 414 -17.90 14.03 26.77
N LEU A 415 -18.02 12.70 26.76
CA LEU A 415 -18.77 11.96 27.77
C LEU A 415 -18.26 12.29 29.18
N LEU A 416 -16.94 12.21 29.38
CA LEU A 416 -16.36 12.49 30.68
C LEU A 416 -16.52 13.94 31.12
N SER A 417 -16.35 14.89 30.19
CA SER A 417 -16.59 16.31 30.45
C SER A 417 -18.02 16.56 30.87
N TRP A 418 -18.98 15.89 30.23
CA TRP A 418 -20.38 15.96 30.59
C TRP A 418 -20.66 15.37 31.98
N LEU A 419 -20.07 14.23 32.33
CA LEU A 419 -20.17 13.64 33.68
C LEU A 419 -19.59 14.58 34.75
N VAL A 420 -18.44 15.21 34.50
CA VAL A 420 -17.85 16.20 35.42
C VAL A 420 -18.78 17.40 35.61
N LEU A 421 -19.36 17.93 34.54
CA LEU A 421 -20.29 19.07 34.61
C LEU A 421 -21.57 18.70 35.37
N GLU A 422 -22.10 17.50 35.12
CA GLU A 422 -23.29 16.97 35.77
C GLU A 422 -23.05 16.81 37.28
N SER A 423 -21.94 16.21 37.70
CA SER A 423 -21.61 16.08 39.14
C SER A 423 -21.42 17.44 39.83
N ASN A 424 -20.82 18.42 39.16
CA ASN A 424 -20.71 19.78 39.71
C ASN A 424 -22.08 20.47 39.83
N LEU A 425 -22.98 20.24 38.86
CA LEU A 425 -24.34 20.75 38.91
C LEU A 425 -25.13 20.11 40.05
N ALA A 426 -25.07 18.79 40.21
CA ALA A 426 -25.70 18.07 41.31
C ALA A 426 -25.21 18.60 42.67
N PHE A 427 -23.88 18.75 42.84
CA PHE A 427 -23.29 19.35 44.04
C PHE A 427 -23.82 20.77 44.32
N PHE A 428 -23.89 21.62 43.29
CA PHE A 428 -24.41 22.97 43.41
C PHE A 428 -25.89 22.98 43.84
N LEU A 429 -26.72 22.11 43.26
CA LEU A 429 -28.14 22.01 43.61
C LEU A 429 -28.35 21.61 45.07
N VAL A 430 -27.58 20.63 45.58
CA VAL A 430 -27.65 20.23 46.99
C VAL A 430 -27.16 21.36 47.90
N VAL A 431 -25.96 21.89 47.67
CA VAL A 431 -25.30 22.80 48.61
C VAL A 431 -25.84 24.22 48.57
N LYS A 432 -26.19 24.73 47.38
CA LYS A 432 -26.60 26.14 47.21
C LYS A 432 -28.10 26.32 47.11
N MET A 433 -28.80 25.38 46.46
CA MET A 433 -30.25 25.48 46.27
C MET A 433 -31.04 24.70 47.33
N GLY A 434 -30.38 23.92 48.19
CA GLY A 434 -31.03 23.14 49.24
C GLY A 434 -31.94 22.04 48.69
N TRP A 435 -31.64 21.50 47.51
CA TRP A 435 -32.38 20.38 46.95
C TRP A 435 -32.19 19.13 47.81
N GLU A 436 -33.26 18.33 47.93
CA GLU A 436 -33.21 17.03 48.60
C GLU A 436 -32.28 16.08 47.83
N ILE A 437 -31.45 15.34 48.56
CA ILE A 437 -30.50 14.37 48.02
C ILE A 437 -31.23 13.33 47.14
N GLU A 438 -32.43 12.91 47.52
CA GLU A 438 -33.24 11.97 46.74
C GLU A 438 -33.59 12.47 45.33
N THR A 439 -33.65 13.79 45.13
CA THR A 439 -33.92 14.37 43.81
C THR A 439 -32.66 14.37 42.95
N THR A 440 -31.49 14.66 43.52
CA THR A 440 -30.22 14.58 42.79
C THR A 440 -29.85 13.14 42.46
N ASP A 441 -30.13 12.17 43.33
CA ASP A 441 -29.91 10.74 43.07
C ASP A 441 -30.64 10.26 41.80
N LYS A 442 -31.83 10.82 41.51
CA LYS A 442 -32.57 10.52 40.26
C LYS A 442 -31.89 11.11 39.03
N ILE A 443 -31.27 12.29 39.15
CA ILE A 443 -30.51 12.94 38.08
C ILE A 443 -29.23 12.14 37.82
N ASP A 444 -28.48 11.81 38.87
CA ASP A 444 -27.27 10.98 38.79
C ASP A 444 -27.56 9.62 38.15
N PHE A 445 -28.66 8.96 38.54
CA PHE A 445 -29.08 7.70 37.94
C PHE A 445 -29.40 7.84 36.44
N LEU A 446 -30.18 8.86 36.06
CA LEU A 446 -30.49 9.11 34.65
C LEU A 446 -29.21 9.43 33.87
N ALA A 447 -28.31 10.20 34.46
CA ALA A 447 -27.04 10.57 33.86
C ALA A 447 -26.15 9.35 33.65
N ALA A 448 -26.09 8.45 34.63
CA ALA A 448 -25.37 7.18 34.54
C ALA A 448 -25.92 6.27 33.43
N VAL A 449 -27.25 6.16 33.31
CA VAL A 449 -27.90 5.38 32.23
C VAL A 449 -27.57 5.98 30.86
N ALA A 450 -27.69 7.30 30.71
CA ALA A 450 -27.36 7.98 29.46
C ALA A 450 -25.87 7.84 29.10
N GLY A 451 -24.98 8.00 30.09
CA GLY A 451 -23.55 7.84 29.92
C GLY A 451 -23.17 6.41 29.53
N PHE A 452 -23.79 5.40 30.14
CA PHE A 452 -23.59 4.00 29.76
C PHE A 452 -24.07 3.72 28.33
N GLY A 453 -25.27 4.19 27.98
CA GLY A 453 -25.80 4.07 26.61
C GLY A 453 -24.88 4.73 25.58
N TYR A 454 -24.33 5.91 25.88
CA TYR A 454 -23.39 6.61 25.01
C TYR A 454 -22.03 5.90 24.92
N ASN A 455 -21.52 5.32 26.01
CA ASN A 455 -20.30 4.50 25.98
C ASN A 455 -20.47 3.25 25.08
N VAL A 456 -21.61 2.56 25.19
CA VAL A 456 -21.97 1.44 24.29
C VAL A 456 -22.04 1.90 22.83
N TYR A 457 -22.60 3.08 22.57
CA TYR A 457 -22.62 3.68 21.23
C TYR A 457 -21.19 3.94 20.70
N ILE A 458 -20.29 4.50 21.51
CA ILE A 458 -18.90 4.74 21.12
C ILE A 458 -18.19 3.42 20.77
N ILE A 459 -18.33 2.39 21.60
CA ILE A 459 -17.74 1.06 21.35
C ILE A 459 -18.28 0.48 20.04
N ARG A 460 -19.59 0.57 19.80
CA ARG A 460 -20.20 0.14 18.54
C ARG A 460 -19.69 0.94 17.35
N MET A 461 -19.56 2.26 17.47
CA MET A 461 -19.00 3.13 16.43
C MET A 461 -17.53 2.78 16.12
N TYR A 462 -16.75 2.40 17.13
CA TYR A 462 -15.37 1.93 16.95
C TYR A 462 -15.32 0.61 16.18
N PHE A 463 -16.13 -0.39 16.56
CA PHE A 463 -16.08 -1.73 15.95
C PHE A 463 -16.91 -1.91 14.67
N SER A 464 -17.76 -0.94 14.29
CA SER A 464 -18.63 -1.05 13.11
C SER A 464 -17.87 -1.32 11.80
N GLY A 465 -16.62 -0.86 11.68
CA GLY A 465 -15.77 -1.10 10.50
C GLY A 465 -15.04 -2.45 10.51
N LYS A 466 -14.83 -3.06 11.68
CA LYS A 466 -14.04 -4.30 11.80
C LYS A 466 -14.78 -5.52 11.26
N LYS A 467 -16.10 -5.56 11.41
CA LYS A 467 -16.94 -6.68 10.93
C LYS A 467 -16.78 -6.87 9.42
N TYR A 468 -16.76 -5.77 8.66
CA TYR A 468 -16.56 -5.79 7.21
C TYR A 468 -15.19 -6.35 6.80
N MET A 469 -14.14 -6.12 7.60
CA MET A 469 -12.80 -6.64 7.32
C MET A 469 -12.67 -8.12 7.63
N ASN A 470 -13.23 -8.56 8.76
CA ASN A 470 -13.19 -9.97 9.12
C ASN A 470 -13.94 -10.81 8.10
N ASP A 471 -15.12 -10.36 7.66
CA ASP A 471 -15.90 -11.06 6.63
C ASP A 471 -15.09 -11.21 5.32
N LYS A 472 -14.31 -10.18 4.92
CA LYS A 472 -13.40 -10.27 3.77
C LYS A 472 -12.21 -11.21 3.97
N LEU A 473 -11.68 -11.29 5.19
CA LEU A 473 -10.52 -12.13 5.50
C LEU A 473 -10.90 -13.59 5.73
N THR A 474 -12.13 -13.88 6.16
CA THR A 474 -12.60 -15.24 6.44
C THR A 474 -13.35 -15.88 5.29
N GLU A 475 -13.73 -15.13 4.25
CA GLU A 475 -14.20 -15.75 3.00
C GLU A 475 -13.10 -16.69 2.48
N PRO A 476 -13.32 -18.02 2.44
CA PRO A 476 -12.39 -18.92 1.82
C PRO A 476 -12.29 -18.47 0.37
N SER A 477 -11.10 -18.08 -0.07
CA SER A 477 -10.84 -17.81 -1.47
C SER A 477 -11.32 -19.04 -2.24
N GLY A 478 -12.42 -18.87 -2.97
CA GLY A 478 -13.07 -19.94 -3.71
C GLY A 478 -12.11 -20.43 -4.77
N PHE A 479 -11.24 -21.37 -4.40
CA PHE A 479 -10.44 -22.16 -5.30
C PHE A 479 -11.44 -23.06 -6.01
N ILE A 480 -11.93 -22.60 -7.16
CA ILE A 480 -12.52 -23.50 -8.15
C ILE A 480 -11.31 -24.23 -8.74
N PRO A 481 -11.20 -25.56 -8.55
CA PRO A 481 -10.06 -26.34 -9.03
C PRO A 481 -9.92 -26.31 -10.55
#